data_AF-A0A946JZX4-F1
#
_entry.id   AF-A0A946JZX4-F1
#
_cell.length_a   1.000
_cell.length_b   1.000
_cell.length_c   1.000
_cell.angle_alpha   90.00
_cell.angle_beta   90.00
_cell.angle_gamma   90.00
#
_symmetry.space_group_name_H-M   'P 1'
#
loop_
_entity.id
_entity.type
_entity.pdbx_description
1 polymer ?
#
loop_
_entity_poly.entity_id
_entity_poly.type
_entity_poly.pdbx_seq_one_letter_code
_entity_poly.pdbx_strand_id
1 'polypeptide(L)'
;MDEPLATPVRKGPMKTRNDTKIDTHKALLAANAIMRYGVNTSRGMQWHGVIALSDPDGYTVTLMDDNVELRLLFHNKFQLKSRNRFAQTAFIEKLEHLLVLASNRPDRKARDSS
;
A
#
# COMPACT_ATOMS: atom_id res chain seq x y z
N MET A 1 25.48 -10.62 -46.78
CA MET A 1 24.16 -9.96 -46.80
C MET A 1 23.52 -10.23 -45.46
N ASP A 2 23.18 -9.15 -44.78
CA ASP A 2 22.96 -9.01 -43.34
C ASP A 2 21.98 -9.98 -42.68
N GLU A 3 22.38 -10.43 -41.50
CA GLU A 3 21.58 -11.10 -40.48
C GLU A 3 20.66 -10.08 -39.78
N PRO A 4 19.34 -10.29 -39.68
CA PRO A 4 18.48 -9.38 -38.93
C PRO A 4 18.52 -9.70 -37.43
N LEU A 5 19.36 -8.93 -36.74
CA LEU A 5 19.27 -8.41 -35.37
C LEU A 5 18.15 -8.99 -34.48
N ALA A 6 18.51 -9.95 -33.63
CA ALA A 6 17.72 -10.29 -32.46
C ALA A 6 17.67 -9.09 -31.50
N THR A 7 16.54 -8.39 -31.43
CA THR A 7 16.30 -7.40 -30.38
C THR A 7 16.15 -8.10 -29.03
N PRO A 8 16.96 -7.78 -28.00
CA PRO A 8 16.69 -8.27 -26.67
C PRO A 8 15.46 -7.54 -26.13
N VAL A 9 14.35 -8.28 -26.00
CA VAL A 9 13.18 -7.84 -25.23
C VAL A 9 13.68 -7.55 -23.81
N ARG A 10 13.79 -6.27 -23.45
CA ARG A 10 14.06 -5.82 -22.08
C ARG A 10 12.89 -6.25 -21.21
N LYS A 11 12.95 -7.47 -20.67
CA LYS A 11 12.17 -7.86 -19.51
C LYS A 11 12.73 -7.03 -18.35
N GLY A 12 12.05 -5.93 -18.03
CA GLY A 12 12.28 -5.21 -16.78
C GLY A 12 12.26 -6.21 -15.61
N PRO A 13 12.97 -5.93 -14.51
CA PRO A 13 13.12 -6.91 -13.45
C PRO A 13 11.73 -7.30 -12.94
N MET A 14 11.31 -8.54 -13.22
CA MET A 14 10.33 -9.24 -12.42
C MET A 14 10.86 -9.16 -11.00
N LYS A 15 10.22 -8.34 -10.15
CA LYS A 15 10.48 -8.32 -8.72
C LYS A 15 10.00 -9.66 -8.17
N THR A 16 10.83 -10.69 -8.27
CA THR A 16 10.67 -11.94 -7.55
C THR A 16 11.00 -11.68 -6.09
N ARG A 17 9.99 -11.29 -5.30
CA ARG A 17 9.96 -11.51 -3.86
C ARG A 17 8.51 -11.72 -3.41
N ASN A 18 7.94 -12.88 -3.75
CA ASN A 18 6.72 -13.38 -3.12
C ASN A 18 7.03 -13.86 -1.69
N ASP A 19 7.44 -12.96 -0.80
CA ASP A 19 7.19 -13.20 0.62
C ASP A 19 5.74 -12.73 0.82
N THR A 20 4.77 -13.65 0.70
CA THR A 20 3.33 -13.39 0.89
C THR A 20 2.99 -13.12 2.37
N LYS A 21 3.92 -12.51 3.09
CA LYS A 21 3.89 -12.26 4.50
C LYS A 21 3.56 -10.79 4.70
N ILE A 22 2.60 -10.53 5.58
CA ILE A 22 2.27 -9.17 5.98
C ILE A 22 3.50 -8.58 6.69
N ASP A 23 4.05 -7.52 6.11
CA ASP A 23 5.05 -6.69 6.76
C ASP A 23 4.34 -5.53 7.44
N THR A 24 4.22 -5.61 8.76
CA THR A 24 3.53 -4.61 9.59
C THR A 24 4.12 -3.22 9.41
N HIS A 25 5.45 -3.12 9.21
CA HIS A 25 6.12 -1.84 9.03
C HIS A 25 5.74 -1.21 7.69
N LYS A 26 5.73 -1.99 6.60
CA LYS A 26 5.23 -1.51 5.30
C LYS A 26 3.76 -1.12 5.36
N ALA A 27 2.92 -1.88 6.07
CA ALA A 27 1.52 -1.56 6.25
C ALA A 27 1.34 -0.22 7.00
N LEU A 28 2.10 0.02 8.08
CA LEU A 28 2.09 1.31 8.79
C LEU A 28 2.52 2.47 7.90
N LEU A 29 3.57 2.30 7.11
CA LEU A 29 4.01 3.32 6.15
C LEU A 29 2.93 3.62 5.10
N ALA A 30 2.23 2.59 4.61
CA ALA A 30 1.15 2.74 3.66
C ALA A 30 -0.04 3.47 4.30
N ALA A 31 -0.39 3.14 5.54
CA ALA A 31 -1.42 3.84 6.30
C ALA A 31 -1.08 5.33 6.46
N ASN A 32 0.14 5.66 6.87
CA ASN A 32 0.59 7.05 6.97
C ASN A 32 0.51 7.76 5.60
N ALA A 33 0.86 7.08 4.50
CA ALA A 33 0.72 7.65 3.17
C ALA A 33 -0.75 7.91 2.79
N ILE A 34 -1.66 6.98 3.10
CA ILE A 34 -3.11 7.17 2.90
C ILE A 34 -3.63 8.33 3.75
N MET A 35 -3.22 8.44 5.01
CA MET A 35 -3.60 9.55 5.88
C MET A 35 -3.07 10.91 5.38
N ARG A 36 -1.92 10.94 4.70
CA ARG A 36 -1.31 12.17 4.16
C ARG A 36 -1.86 12.58 2.80
N TYR A 37 -2.05 11.61 1.90
CA TYR A 37 -2.35 11.86 0.49
C TYR A 37 -3.76 11.44 0.07
N GLY A 38 -4.46 10.71 0.93
CA GLY A 38 -5.82 10.28 0.73
C GLY A 38 -6.83 11.40 0.95
N VAL A 39 -8.07 11.09 0.61
CA VAL A 39 -9.21 11.98 0.76
C VAL A 39 -10.07 11.44 1.90
N ASN A 40 -10.53 12.33 2.77
CA ASN A 40 -11.45 11.94 3.84
C ASN A 40 -12.81 11.58 3.25
N THR A 41 -13.29 10.37 3.55
CA THR A 41 -14.59 9.85 3.11
C THR A 41 -15.41 9.44 4.33
N SER A 42 -16.69 9.15 4.13
CA SER A 42 -17.56 8.60 5.18
C SER A 42 -17.08 7.27 5.77
N ARG A 43 -16.23 6.53 5.04
CA ARG A 43 -15.67 5.25 5.47
C ARG A 43 -14.27 5.38 6.08
N GLY A 44 -13.70 6.58 6.15
CA GLY A 44 -12.30 6.83 6.56
C GLY A 44 -11.47 7.52 5.49
N MET A 45 -10.15 7.55 5.68
CA MET A 45 -9.23 8.13 4.70
C MET A 45 -9.02 7.15 3.55
N GLN A 46 -9.38 7.53 2.33
CA GLN A 46 -9.28 6.66 1.17
C GLN A 46 -8.21 7.15 0.18
N TRP A 47 -7.37 6.23 -0.28
CA TRP A 47 -6.37 6.51 -1.32
C TRP A 47 -6.14 5.29 -2.21
N HIS A 48 -6.26 5.46 -3.54
CA HIS A 48 -6.16 4.40 -4.56
C HIS A 48 -6.95 3.11 -4.23
N GLY A 49 -8.15 3.25 -3.67
CA GLY A 49 -9.02 2.10 -3.36
C GLY A 49 -8.64 1.33 -2.09
N VAL A 50 -7.74 1.87 -1.28
CA VAL A 50 -7.48 1.40 0.09
C VAL A 50 -7.99 2.44 1.07
N ILE A 51 -8.70 1.98 2.09
CA ILE A 51 -9.25 2.80 3.16
C ILE A 51 -8.40 2.59 4.41
N ALA A 52 -7.99 3.68 5.04
CA ALA A 52 -7.30 3.71 6.31
C ALA A 52 -8.18 4.35 7.38
N LEU A 53 -8.27 3.69 8.53
CA LEU A 53 -8.95 4.14 9.72
C LEU A 53 -7.95 4.16 10.86
N SER A 54 -7.93 5.25 11.63
CA SER A 54 -7.22 5.34 12.90
C SER A 54 -8.26 5.33 14.01
N ASP A 55 -8.12 4.42 14.96
CA ASP A 55 -8.97 4.43 16.15
C ASP A 55 -8.64 5.66 17.02
N PRO A 56 -9.63 6.18 17.79
CA PRO A 56 -9.45 7.36 18.63
C PRO A 56 -8.37 7.18 19.71
N ASP A 57 -8.09 5.93 20.08
CA ASP A 57 -7.05 5.59 21.04
C ASP A 57 -5.64 5.96 20.52
N GLY A 58 -5.47 6.25 19.22
CA GLY A 58 -4.21 6.72 18.62
C GLY A 58 -3.26 5.59 18.19
N TYR A 59 -3.79 4.39 18.08
CA TYR A 59 -3.10 3.22 18.60
C TYR A 59 -3.34 1.98 17.74
N THR A 60 -4.59 1.85 17.28
CA THR A 60 -4.99 0.85 16.31
C THR A 60 -5.17 1.53 14.96
N VAL A 61 -4.63 0.90 13.92
CA VAL A 61 -4.79 1.37 12.54
C VAL A 61 -5.37 0.23 11.73
N THR A 62 -6.50 0.47 11.08
CA THR A 62 -7.16 -0.50 10.22
C THR A 62 -7.03 -0.07 8.76
N LEU A 63 -6.43 -0.93 7.94
CA LEU A 63 -6.36 -0.81 6.50
C LEU A 63 -7.32 -1.81 5.87
N MET A 64 -8.14 -1.38 4.92
CA MET A 64 -9.10 -2.27 4.29
C MET A 64 -9.34 -1.94 2.82
N ASP A 65 -9.70 -2.97 2.05
CA ASP A 65 -10.29 -2.86 0.73
C ASP A 65 -11.57 -3.70 0.65
N ASP A 66 -12.08 -3.97 -0.55
CA ASP A 66 -13.31 -4.75 -0.73
C ASP A 66 -13.22 -6.22 -0.28
N ASN A 67 -12.02 -6.79 -0.12
CA ASN A 67 -11.82 -8.22 0.15
C ASN A 67 -10.94 -8.52 1.37
N VAL A 68 -10.22 -7.53 1.86
CA VAL A 68 -9.23 -7.66 2.93
C VAL A 68 -9.39 -6.55 3.96
N GLU A 69 -9.34 -6.94 5.24
CA GLU A 69 -9.24 -6.05 6.40
C GLU A 69 -7.99 -6.43 7.19
N LEU A 70 -7.02 -5.52 7.23
CA LEU A 70 -5.79 -5.61 8.00
C LEU A 70 -5.85 -4.61 9.15
N ARG A 71 -5.99 -5.11 10.37
CA ARG A 71 -5.91 -4.33 11.59
C ARG A 71 -4.53 -4.47 12.22
N LEU A 72 -3.84 -3.35 12.39
CA LEU A 72 -2.55 -3.23 13.04
C LEU A 72 -2.80 -2.83 14.49
N LEU A 73 -2.28 -3.64 15.41
CA LEU A 73 -2.37 -3.44 16.86
C LEU A 73 -0.98 -3.17 17.43
N PHE A 74 -0.93 -2.86 18.73
CA PHE A 74 0.34 -2.72 19.45
C PHE A 74 1.23 -3.95 19.42
N HIS A 75 2.51 -3.70 19.72
CA HIS A 75 3.53 -4.73 19.85
C HIS A 75 3.67 -5.58 18.59
N ASN A 76 3.57 -4.92 17.43
CA ASN A 76 3.76 -5.53 16.11
C ASN A 76 2.78 -6.69 15.83
N LYS A 77 1.61 -6.67 16.50
CA LYS A 77 0.54 -7.63 16.26
C LYS A 77 -0.36 -7.11 15.16
N PHE A 78 -0.87 -8.02 14.35
CA PHE A 78 -1.87 -7.69 13.33
C PHE A 78 -2.97 -8.76 13.31
N GLN A 79 -4.16 -8.34 12.88
CA GLN A 79 -5.27 -9.21 12.54
C GLN A 79 -5.56 -9.02 11.06
N LEU A 80 -5.47 -10.09 10.29
CA LEU A 80 -5.79 -10.08 8.87
C LEU A 80 -7.05 -10.93 8.65
N LYS A 81 -8.10 -10.29 8.15
CA LYS A 81 -9.25 -10.98 7.56
C LYS A 81 -9.15 -10.84 6.05
N SER A 82 -9.05 -11.96 5.36
CA SER A 82 -9.05 -11.99 3.90
C SER A 82 -10.03 -13.05 3.43
N ARG A 83 -10.72 -12.77 2.33
CA ARG A 83 -11.63 -13.76 1.71
C ARG A 83 -10.88 -15.02 1.24
N ASN A 84 -9.69 -14.85 0.68
CA ASN A 84 -8.84 -15.96 0.21
C ASN A 84 -7.36 -15.50 0.11
N ARG A 85 -6.47 -16.45 -0.20
CA ARG A 85 -5.03 -16.15 -0.32
C ARG A 85 -4.72 -15.18 -1.47
N PHE A 86 -5.48 -15.24 -2.56
CA PHE A 86 -5.29 -14.35 -3.71
C PHE A 86 -5.60 -12.88 -3.36
N ALA A 87 -6.69 -12.65 -2.64
CA ALA A 87 -7.07 -11.33 -2.15
C ALA A 87 -6.00 -10.77 -1.19
N GLN A 88 -5.45 -11.60 -0.31
CA GLN A 88 -4.35 -11.21 0.57
C GLN A 88 -3.12 -10.77 -0.24
N THR A 89 -2.69 -11.56 -1.23
CA THR A 89 -1.53 -11.20 -2.06
C THR A 89 -1.79 -9.90 -2.82
N ALA A 90 -2.94 -9.76 -3.47
CA ALA A 90 -3.31 -8.56 -4.20
C ALA A 90 -3.35 -7.32 -3.28
N PHE A 91 -3.79 -7.49 -2.04
CA PHE A 91 -3.79 -6.40 -1.05
C PHE A 91 -2.37 -6.00 -0.65
N ILE A 92 -1.47 -6.96 -0.42
CA ILE A 92 -0.05 -6.67 -0.11
C ILE A 92 0.59 -5.89 -1.27
N GLU A 93 0.35 -6.32 -2.51
CA GLU A 93 0.85 -5.63 -3.71
C GLU A 93 0.31 -4.20 -3.82
N LYS A 94 -0.97 -3.97 -3.50
CA LYS A 94 -1.56 -2.62 -3.43
C LYS A 94 -0.83 -1.75 -2.42
N LEU A 95 -0.56 -2.26 -1.21
CA LEU A 95 0.16 -1.50 -0.19
C LEU A 95 1.56 -1.12 -0.66
N GLU A 96 2.30 -2.04 -1.28
CA GLU A 96 3.62 -1.74 -1.83
C GLU A 96 3.55 -0.69 -2.96
N HIS A 97 2.54 -0.78 -3.81
CA HIS A 97 2.31 0.21 -4.86
C HIS A 97 2.03 1.61 -4.26
N LEU A 98 1.24 1.70 -3.19
CA LEU A 98 1.01 2.95 -2.46
C LEU A 98 2.32 3.56 -1.92
N LEU A 99 3.23 2.73 -1.42
CA LEU A 99 4.53 3.21 -0.94
C LEU A 99 5.38 3.79 -2.08
N VAL A 100 5.40 3.14 -3.24
CA VAL A 100 6.10 3.67 -4.43
C VAL A 100 5.51 5.00 -4.86
N LEU A 101 4.17 5.11 -4.89
CA LEU A 101 3.48 6.36 -5.22
C LEU A 101 3.77 7.47 -4.21
N ALA A 102 3.82 7.13 -2.92
CA ALA A 102 4.11 8.07 -1.85
C ALA A 102 5.54 8.62 -1.95
N SER A 103 6.52 7.75 -2.25
CA SER A 103 7.92 8.14 -2.45
C SER A 103 8.12 9.05 -3.67
N ASN A 104 7.24 8.98 -4.67
CA ASN A 104 7.34 9.76 -5.89
C ASN A 104 6.57 11.09 -5.84
N ARG A 105 5.87 11.39 -4.73
CA ARG A 105 5.17 12.66 -4.51
C ARG A 105 6.00 13.57 -3.59
N PRO A 106 6.47 14.74 -4.07
CA PRO A 106 7.01 15.74 -3.16
C PRO A 106 5.88 16.24 -2.25
N ASP A 107 6.16 16.28 -0.95
CA ASP A 107 5.24 16.60 0.13
C ASP A 107 4.44 17.89 -0.18
N ARG A 108 3.11 17.83 -0.21
CA ARG A 108 2.25 18.97 -0.60
C ARG A 108 2.15 20.06 0.47
N LYS A 109 2.71 19.86 1.68
CA LYS A 109 2.58 20.79 2.82
C LYS A 109 3.52 22.01 2.79
N ALA A 110 4.04 22.42 1.63
CA ALA A 110 4.91 23.60 1.50
C ALA A 110 4.30 24.74 0.66
N ARG A 111 2.98 24.79 0.45
CA ARG A 111 2.35 25.83 -0.39
C ARG A 111 1.04 26.42 0.16
N ASP A 112 0.86 26.42 1.47
CA ASP A 112 -0.16 27.25 2.10
C ASP A 112 0.50 28.02 3.25
N SER A 113 1.26 29.03 2.85
CA SER A 113 1.77 30.10 3.71
C SER A 113 1.76 31.35 2.83
N SER A 114 0.64 32.06 2.83
CA SER A 114 0.49 33.43 2.32
C SER A 114 -0.55 34.14 3.15
#